data_AF-A0A850PN31-F1
#
_entry.id   AF-A0A850PN31-F1
#
_cell.length_a   1.000
_cell.length_b   1.000
_cell.length_c   1.000
_cell.angle_alpha   90.00
_cell.angle_beta   90.00
_cell.angle_gamma   90.00
#
_symmetry.space_group_name_H-M   'P 1'
#
loop_
_entity.id
_entity.type
_entity.pdbx_description
1 polymer ?
#
loop_
_entity_poly.entity_id
_entity_poly.type
_entity_poly.pdbx_seq_one_letter_code
_entity_poly.pdbx_strand_id
1 'polypeptide(L)'
;MRRTMRTAQAAAALMMALAPLTAGVAVAYAEQDATFVPFGQVLRRCDFSDIKYVGGTGYARPTAQVWTDGSEVIADIQLNTGVPNTRYDVRLIQAPRSSAVSCNGGEPGVAGTALFTDGAGAGAVSVRGPVVSGATGAWLFITIPSAHSQVPKEFYTSDFIAAL
;
A
#
# COMPACT_ATOMS: atom_id res chain seq x y z
N MET A 1 -61.76 -22.93 -18.56
CA MET A 1 -61.74 -21.57 -17.96
C MET A 1 -61.85 -21.68 -16.45
N ARG A 2 -60.78 -21.43 -15.70
CA ARG A 2 -60.83 -21.09 -14.27
C ARG A 2 -59.56 -20.31 -13.92
N ARG A 3 -59.75 -19.01 -13.66
CA ARG A 3 -58.75 -18.05 -13.21
C ARG A 3 -58.50 -18.30 -11.72
N THR A 4 -57.25 -18.44 -11.32
CA THR A 4 -56.81 -18.38 -9.92
C THR A 4 -55.55 -17.50 -9.90
N MET A 5 -55.74 -16.19 -9.80
CA MET A 5 -55.58 -15.40 -8.57
C MET A 5 -54.11 -15.37 -8.11
N ARG A 6 -53.45 -14.26 -8.48
CA ARG A 6 -52.12 -13.85 -8.01
C ARG A 6 -52.22 -13.46 -6.54
N THR A 7 -51.57 -14.21 -5.66
CA THR A 7 -51.39 -13.83 -4.26
C THR A 7 -50.08 -13.06 -4.13
N ALA A 8 -50.19 -11.74 -3.95
CA ALA A 8 -49.09 -10.89 -3.55
C ALA A 8 -48.75 -11.17 -2.08
N GLN A 9 -47.56 -11.68 -1.82
CA GLN A 9 -47.02 -11.79 -0.45
C GLN A 9 -46.26 -10.49 -0.15
N ALA A 10 -46.86 -9.65 0.69
CA ALA A 10 -46.19 -8.53 1.32
C ALA A 10 -45.26 -9.08 2.42
N ALA A 11 -43.95 -9.04 2.19
CA ALA A 11 -42.97 -9.32 3.23
C ALA A 11 -42.69 -8.01 3.98
N ALA A 12 -43.20 -7.90 5.20
CA ALA A 12 -42.86 -6.82 6.12
C ALA A 12 -41.40 -7.00 6.58
N ALA A 13 -40.50 -6.17 6.06
CA ALA A 13 -39.12 -6.12 6.53
C ALA A 13 -39.07 -5.37 7.87
N LEU A 14 -38.82 -6.11 8.94
CA LEU A 14 -38.59 -5.59 10.28
C LEU A 14 -37.22 -4.87 10.30
N MET A 15 -37.22 -3.53 10.27
CA MET A 15 -36.00 -2.75 10.45
C MET A 15 -35.56 -2.80 11.92
N MET A 16 -34.66 -3.73 12.25
CA MET A 16 -33.84 -3.63 13.45
C MET A 16 -32.71 -2.63 13.19
N ALA A 17 -32.84 -1.44 13.76
CA ALA A 17 -31.77 -0.45 13.83
C ALA A 17 -30.66 -0.95 14.79
N LEU A 18 -29.68 -1.67 14.24
CA LEU A 18 -28.41 -1.91 14.88
C LEU A 18 -27.53 -0.67 14.66
N ALA A 19 -27.28 0.08 15.74
CA ALA A 19 -26.25 1.12 15.75
C ALA A 19 -24.87 0.48 15.48
N PRO A 20 -24.10 0.94 14.49
CA PRO A 20 -22.76 0.42 14.30
C PRO A 20 -21.84 0.98 15.40
N LEU A 21 -21.36 0.09 16.26
CA LEU A 21 -20.08 0.27 16.95
C LEU A 21 -19.03 0.51 15.85
N THR A 22 -18.49 1.71 15.76
CA THR A 22 -17.41 2.06 14.82
C THR A 22 -16.09 1.45 15.31
N ALA A 23 -15.97 0.12 15.22
CA ALA A 23 -14.67 -0.53 15.10
C ALA A 23 -14.35 -0.56 13.61
N GLY A 24 -13.19 -0.02 13.22
CA GLY A 24 -12.78 0.12 11.83
C GLY A 24 -12.88 -1.20 11.06
N VAL A 25 -13.90 -1.32 10.22
CA VAL A 25 -14.03 -2.43 9.29
C VAL A 25 -13.16 -2.09 8.09
N ALA A 26 -12.05 -2.79 7.92
CA ALA A 26 -11.33 -2.79 6.66
C ALA A 26 -12.29 -3.32 5.59
N VAL A 27 -12.64 -2.48 4.62
CA VAL A 27 -13.44 -2.90 3.48
C VAL A 27 -12.53 -3.74 2.60
N ALA A 28 -12.77 -5.05 2.55
CA ALA A 28 -12.12 -5.91 1.57
C ALA A 28 -12.73 -5.59 0.20
N TYR A 29 -11.97 -4.91 -0.66
CA TYR A 29 -12.32 -4.80 -2.06
C TYR A 29 -12.19 -6.18 -2.72
N ALA A 30 -13.11 -6.49 -3.63
CA ALA A 30 -13.05 -7.72 -4.43
C ALA A 30 -11.67 -7.85 -5.07
N GLU A 31 -11.20 -9.09 -5.22
CA GLU A 31 -9.94 -9.48 -5.86
C GLU A 31 -9.77 -8.85 -7.26
N GLN A 32 -9.31 -7.61 -7.27
CA GLN A 32 -8.54 -7.03 -8.37
C GLN A 32 -7.29 -7.90 -8.51
N ASP A 33 -6.78 -8.08 -9.73
CA ASP A 33 -5.61 -8.91 -10.06
C ASP A 33 -4.34 -8.30 -9.44
N ALA A 34 -4.30 -8.30 -8.11
CA ALA A 34 -3.37 -7.55 -7.30
C ALA A 34 -2.19 -8.44 -6.96
N THR A 35 -1.01 -7.92 -7.26
CA THR A 35 0.23 -8.60 -6.97
C THR A 35 0.57 -8.44 -5.50
N PHE A 36 0.64 -9.54 -4.76
CA PHE A 36 1.19 -9.54 -3.40
C PHE A 36 2.71 -9.32 -3.45
N VAL A 37 3.20 -8.37 -2.65
CA VAL A 37 4.60 -7.96 -2.64
C VAL A 37 5.17 -8.03 -1.22
N PRO A 38 6.13 -8.93 -0.94
CA PRO A 38 6.87 -8.95 0.31
C PRO A 38 7.98 -7.89 0.32
N PHE A 39 8.53 -7.63 1.50
CA PHE A 39 9.57 -6.62 1.72
C PHE A 39 10.81 -7.22 2.39
N GLY A 40 11.96 -6.75 1.92
CA GLY A 40 13.27 -6.99 2.52
C GLY A 40 13.90 -5.70 3.03
N GLN A 41 14.90 -5.83 3.91
CA GLN A 41 15.73 -4.70 4.33
C GLN A 41 16.91 -4.51 3.37
N VAL A 42 16.57 -4.19 2.12
CA VAL A 42 17.55 -3.87 1.09
C VAL A 42 17.39 -2.40 0.73
N LEU A 43 18.43 -1.60 0.95
CA LEU A 43 18.42 -0.21 0.52
C LEU A 43 18.65 -0.17 -1.00
N ARG A 44 17.67 0.36 -1.74
CA ARG A 44 17.74 0.46 -3.21
C ARG A 44 17.82 1.90 -3.67
N ARG A 45 18.48 2.11 -4.81
CA ARG A 45 18.39 3.34 -5.59
C ARG A 45 17.06 3.40 -6.34
N CYS A 46 16.79 4.54 -6.95
CA CYS A 46 15.54 4.80 -7.66
C CYS A 46 15.33 3.92 -8.90
N ASP A 47 16.39 3.31 -9.45
CA ASP A 47 16.34 2.32 -10.54
C ASP A 47 16.22 0.86 -10.04
N PHE A 48 15.91 0.67 -8.76
CA PHE A 48 15.83 -0.62 -8.08
C PHE A 48 17.17 -1.35 -7.89
N SER A 49 18.31 -0.73 -8.23
CA SER A 49 19.63 -1.30 -7.94
C SER A 49 19.99 -1.21 -6.45
N ASP A 50 20.69 -2.21 -5.92
CA ASP A 50 21.09 -2.21 -4.51
C ASP A 50 22.16 -1.14 -4.19
N ILE A 51 22.03 -0.53 -3.02
CA ILE A 51 23.11 0.17 -2.34
C ILE A 51 23.81 -0.85 -1.44
N LYS A 52 25.06 -1.18 -1.78
CA LYS A 52 25.86 -2.17 -1.05
C LYS A 52 26.42 -1.60 0.26
N TYR A 53 26.75 -2.50 1.19
CA TYR A 53 27.37 -2.18 2.49
C TYR A 53 26.50 -1.34 3.43
N VAL A 54 25.18 -1.33 3.22
CA VAL A 54 24.21 -0.73 4.14
C VAL A 54 23.31 -1.84 4.67
N GLY A 55 23.48 -2.18 5.95
CA GLY A 55 22.67 -3.19 6.63
C GLY A 55 21.39 -2.59 7.19
N GLY A 56 20.30 -3.37 7.13
CA GLY A 56 19.07 -3.06 7.82
C GLY A 56 19.15 -3.37 9.31
N THR A 57 18.66 -2.45 10.15
CA THR A 57 18.62 -2.59 11.61
C THR A 57 17.20 -2.66 12.17
N GLY A 58 16.20 -2.49 11.31
CA GLY A 58 14.80 -2.47 11.70
C GLY A 58 14.22 -3.87 11.91
N TYR A 59 13.02 -3.94 12.45
CA TYR A 59 12.30 -5.22 12.68
C TYR A 59 10.86 -5.18 12.16
N ALA A 60 10.49 -4.16 11.40
CA ALA A 60 9.15 -4.07 10.86
C ALA A 60 8.86 -5.23 9.89
N ARG A 61 7.57 -5.54 9.74
CA ARG A 61 7.08 -6.61 8.88
C ARG A 61 6.02 -6.04 7.93
N PRO A 62 6.43 -5.34 6.86
CA PRO A 62 5.51 -4.85 5.87
C PRO A 62 5.17 -5.92 4.83
N THR A 63 3.94 -5.85 4.34
CA THR A 63 3.45 -6.54 3.14
C THR A 63 2.61 -5.56 2.34
N ALA A 64 2.46 -5.80 1.04
CA ALA A 64 1.62 -4.98 0.20
C ALA A 64 0.88 -5.78 -0.85
N GLN A 65 -0.20 -5.19 -1.36
CA GLN A 65 -0.85 -5.58 -2.61
C GLN A 65 -0.73 -4.41 -3.58
N VAL A 66 -0.35 -4.68 -4.82
CA VAL A 66 -0.16 -3.66 -5.87
C VAL A 66 -1.01 -4.01 -7.08
N TRP A 67 -1.76 -3.07 -7.62
CA TRP A 67 -2.58 -3.26 -8.81
C TRP A 67 -2.77 -1.96 -9.58
N THR A 68 -3.35 -2.05 -10.77
CA THR A 68 -3.79 -0.91 -11.56
C THR A 68 -5.32 -0.79 -11.56
N ASP A 69 -5.81 0.45 -11.50
CA ASP A 69 -7.21 0.79 -11.64
C ASP A 69 -7.35 1.96 -12.61
N GLY A 70 -7.81 1.66 -13.83
CA GLY A 70 -7.82 2.62 -14.94
C GLY A 70 -6.43 3.15 -15.26
N SER A 71 -6.21 4.44 -15.03
CA SER A 71 -4.92 5.11 -15.23
C SER A 71 -4.12 5.33 -13.94
N GLU A 72 -4.52 4.69 -12.83
CA GLU A 72 -3.83 4.76 -11.56
C GLU A 72 -3.14 3.44 -11.23
N VAL A 73 -1.98 3.54 -10.60
CA VAL A 73 -1.38 2.44 -9.85
C VAL A 73 -1.67 2.67 -8.38
N ILE A 74 -2.09 1.61 -7.70
CA ILE A 74 -2.48 1.62 -6.29
C ILE A 74 -1.65 0.57 -5.56
N ALA A 75 -1.26 0.88 -4.33
CA ALA A 75 -0.74 -0.09 -3.40
C ALA A 75 -1.38 0.07 -2.02
N ASP A 76 -1.85 -1.05 -1.47
CA ASP A 76 -2.26 -1.14 -0.07
C ASP A 76 -1.17 -1.83 0.73
N ILE A 77 -0.67 -1.13 1.75
CA ILE A 77 0.43 -1.57 2.59
C ILE A 77 -0.12 -1.88 3.97
N GLN A 78 0.29 -3.03 4.49
CA GLN A 78 0.07 -3.45 5.87
C GLN A 78 1.42 -3.60 6.55
N LEU A 79 1.57 -3.02 7.73
CA LEU A 79 2.73 -3.15 8.57
C LEU A 79 2.29 -3.83 9.86
N ASN A 80 2.57 -5.13 9.98
CA ASN A 80 2.02 -5.96 11.06
C ASN A 80 2.72 -5.72 12.40
N THR A 81 4.00 -5.36 12.32
CA THR A 81 4.83 -4.97 13.47
C THR A 81 5.80 -3.89 13.02
N GLY A 82 6.14 -2.97 13.91
CA GLY A 82 7.15 -1.93 13.74
C GLY A 82 7.32 -1.15 15.05
N VAL A 83 8.11 -0.08 15.02
CA VAL A 83 8.21 0.87 16.14
C VAL A 83 6.83 1.45 16.48
N PRO A 84 6.32 1.30 17.71
CA PRO A 84 5.02 1.85 18.10
C PRO A 84 4.90 3.36 17.95
N ASN A 85 3.69 3.86 17.68
CA ASN A 85 3.34 5.29 17.59
C ASN A 85 4.29 6.10 16.67
N THR A 86 4.78 5.47 15.62
CA THR A 86 5.82 6.01 14.73
C THR A 86 5.30 6.20 13.31
N ARG A 87 5.72 7.31 12.70
CA ARG A 87 5.51 7.58 11.28
C ARG A 87 6.58 6.89 10.44
N TYR A 88 6.13 6.19 9.41
CA TYR A 88 6.93 5.69 8.30
C TYR A 88 6.56 6.46 7.04
N ASP A 89 7.54 6.88 6.27
CA ASP A 89 7.30 7.45 4.94
C ASP A 89 7.26 6.31 3.92
N VAL A 90 6.17 6.24 3.17
CA VAL A 90 5.93 5.22 2.15
C VAL A 90 5.97 5.87 0.77
N ARG A 91 6.66 5.23 -0.16
CA ARG A 91 6.72 5.64 -1.56
C ARG A 91 6.35 4.49 -2.47
N LEU A 92 5.49 4.77 -3.44
CA LEU A 92 5.25 3.94 -4.61
C LEU A 92 6.01 4.55 -5.77
N ILE A 93 6.91 3.77 -6.36
CA ILE A 93 7.86 4.23 -7.38
C ILE A 93 7.66 3.38 -8.64
N GLN A 94 7.31 4.02 -9.74
CA GLN A 94 7.14 3.37 -11.03
C GLN A 94 8.49 3.18 -11.73
N ALA A 95 8.59 2.08 -12.47
CA ALA A 95 9.74 1.65 -13.26
C ALA A 95 9.35 1.52 -14.75
N PRO A 96 10.30 1.65 -15.70
CA PRO A 96 11.73 1.89 -15.48
C PRO A 96 12.02 3.33 -15.04
N ARG A 97 13.11 3.50 -14.27
CA ARG A 97 13.58 4.80 -13.78
C ARG A 97 15.11 4.83 -13.81
N SER A 98 15.68 5.99 -14.11
CA SER A 98 17.14 6.19 -14.07
C SER A 98 17.61 6.37 -12.62
N SER A 99 18.77 5.79 -12.27
CA SER A 99 19.42 6.03 -10.97
C SER A 99 19.94 7.46 -10.81
N ALA A 100 20.08 8.22 -11.90
CA ALA A 100 20.51 9.62 -11.85
C ALA A 100 19.40 10.58 -11.41
N VAL A 101 18.15 10.12 -11.36
CA VAL A 101 16.99 10.91 -10.92
C VAL A 101 16.59 10.45 -9.53
N SER A 102 16.20 11.40 -8.68
CA SER A 102 15.61 11.10 -7.38
C SER A 102 14.28 10.35 -7.53
N CYS A 103 13.74 9.90 -6.41
CA CYS A 103 12.42 9.26 -6.34
C CYS A 103 11.71 9.72 -5.07
N ASN A 104 11.65 11.04 -4.87
CA ASN A 104 10.92 11.61 -3.75
C ASN A 104 9.41 11.60 -4.04
N GLY A 105 8.59 11.53 -3.00
CA GLY A 105 7.13 11.61 -3.14
C GLY A 105 6.72 12.91 -3.85
N GLY A 106 5.87 12.79 -4.87
CA GLY A 106 5.38 13.92 -5.68
C GLY A 106 6.18 14.15 -6.98
N GLU A 107 7.30 13.45 -7.18
CA GLU A 107 7.97 13.43 -8.48
C GLU A 107 7.18 12.59 -9.50
N PRO A 108 7.34 12.82 -10.82
CA PRO A 108 6.70 11.99 -11.83
C PRO A 108 6.97 10.50 -11.62
N GLY A 109 5.89 9.70 -11.60
CA GLY A 109 5.94 8.27 -11.35
C GLY A 109 6.23 7.90 -9.89
N VAL A 110 6.16 8.85 -8.95
CA VAL A 110 6.36 8.59 -7.52
C VAL A 110 5.24 9.18 -6.68
N ALA A 111 4.40 8.32 -6.11
CA ALA A 111 3.44 8.70 -5.10
C ALA A 111 4.05 8.50 -3.70
N GLY A 112 3.78 9.41 -2.77
CA GLY A 112 4.27 9.36 -1.41
C GLY A 112 3.15 9.56 -0.40
N THR A 113 3.21 8.85 0.72
CA THR A 113 2.28 9.01 1.85
C THR A 113 2.97 8.68 3.17
N ALA A 114 2.30 8.93 4.29
CA ALA A 114 2.75 8.55 5.62
C ALA A 114 1.91 7.39 6.15
N LEU A 115 2.57 6.33 6.63
CA LEU A 115 1.95 5.27 7.44
C LEU A 115 2.22 5.57 8.91
N PHE A 116 1.18 5.58 9.73
CA PHE A 116 1.31 5.73 11.18
C PHE A 116 1.02 4.38 11.84
N THR A 117 1.92 3.99 12.74
CA THR A 117 1.72 2.80 13.58
C THR A 117 0.99 3.16 14.86
N ASP A 118 0.21 2.21 15.37
CA ASP A 118 -0.45 2.30 16.66
C ASP A 118 0.49 1.93 17.82
N GLY A 119 -0.06 1.82 19.03
CA GLY A 119 0.68 1.45 20.24
C GLY A 119 1.23 0.02 20.24
N ALA A 120 0.75 -0.86 19.36
CA ALA A 120 1.26 -2.22 19.15
C ALA A 120 2.29 -2.28 18.00
N GLY A 121 2.50 -1.17 17.28
CA GLY A 121 3.38 -1.12 16.12
C GLY A 121 2.72 -1.58 14.82
N ALA A 122 1.39 -1.76 14.79
CA ALA A 122 0.65 -2.11 13.59
C ALA A 122 0.17 -0.86 12.85
N GLY A 123 0.07 -0.91 11.53
CA GLY A 123 -0.45 0.21 10.74
C GLY A 123 -0.76 -0.18 9.30
N ALA A 124 -1.58 0.62 8.64
CA ALA A 124 -1.98 0.40 7.26
C ALA A 124 -2.06 1.73 6.50
N VAL A 125 -1.77 1.72 5.21
CA VAL A 125 -1.97 2.89 4.35
C VAL A 125 -2.20 2.45 2.90
N SER A 126 -3.02 3.21 2.17
CA SER A 126 -3.13 3.13 0.72
C SER A 126 -2.34 4.27 0.08
N VAL A 127 -1.57 3.98 -0.95
CA VAL A 127 -0.88 4.97 -1.78
C VAL A 127 -1.27 4.75 -3.23
N ARG A 128 -1.54 5.83 -3.94
CA ARG A 128 -1.92 5.79 -5.35
C ARG A 128 -1.36 6.96 -6.11
N GLY A 129 -1.19 6.78 -7.41
CA GLY A 129 -0.81 7.86 -8.30
C GLY A 129 -1.07 7.49 -9.77
N PRO A 130 -1.05 8.48 -10.67
CA PRO A 130 -1.25 8.23 -12.08
C PRO A 130 -0.10 7.38 -12.65
N VAL A 131 -0.43 6.41 -13.49
CA VAL A 131 0.55 5.66 -14.28
C VAL A 131 1.21 6.62 -15.27
N VAL A 132 2.53 6.77 -15.20
CA VAL A 132 3.26 7.62 -16.14
C VAL A 132 3.53 6.90 -17.44
N SER A 133 3.63 7.66 -18.54
CA SER A 133 3.92 7.09 -19.85
C SER A 133 5.20 6.26 -19.83
N GLY A 134 5.12 5.03 -20.35
CA GLY A 134 6.24 4.09 -20.41
C GLY A 134 6.52 3.34 -19.11
N ALA A 135 5.74 3.56 -18.03
CA ALA A 135 5.83 2.72 -16.84
C ALA A 135 5.34 1.30 -17.15
N THR A 136 6.11 0.30 -16.74
CA THR A 136 5.81 -1.14 -16.90
C THR A 136 5.76 -1.88 -15.58
N GLY A 137 6.12 -1.21 -14.48
CA GLY A 137 6.13 -1.80 -13.15
C GLY A 137 6.11 -0.76 -12.04
N ALA A 138 5.84 -1.19 -10.81
CA ALA A 138 5.97 -0.38 -9.61
C ALA A 138 6.57 -1.18 -8.45
N TRP A 139 7.26 -0.48 -7.57
CA TRP A 139 7.85 -1.02 -6.35
C TRP A 139 7.64 -0.06 -5.19
N LEU A 140 7.82 -0.57 -3.97
CA LEU A 140 7.50 0.17 -2.75
C LEU A 140 8.74 0.38 -1.91
N PHE A 141 8.84 1.56 -1.31
CA PHE A 141 9.93 1.91 -0.40
C PHE A 141 9.40 2.58 0.86
N ILE A 142 9.69 1.98 2.01
CA ILE A 142 9.22 2.42 3.32
C ILE A 142 10.44 2.81 4.14
N THR A 143 10.41 3.99 4.76
CA THR A 143 11.55 4.50 5.54
C THR A 143 11.14 5.21 6.80
N ILE A 144 12.01 5.16 7.82
CA ILE A 144 12.06 6.18 8.86
C ILE A 144 13.26 7.09 8.54
N PRO A 145 13.07 8.40 8.32
CA PRO A 145 14.17 9.30 8.03
C PRO A 145 15.16 9.40 9.20
N SER A 146 16.41 9.75 8.90
CA SER A 146 17.45 10.02 9.90
C SER A 146 17.80 11.50 9.88
N ALA A 147 17.88 12.14 11.05
CA ALA A 147 18.09 13.58 11.16
C ALA A 147 19.46 14.06 10.65
N HIS A 148 20.47 13.17 10.67
CA HIS A 148 21.87 13.51 10.39
C HIS A 148 22.56 12.52 9.44
N SER A 149 21.78 11.74 8.69
CA SER A 149 22.31 10.74 7.76
C SER A 149 21.48 10.67 6.48
N GLN A 150 22.16 10.42 5.37
CA GLN A 150 21.52 10.10 4.09
C GLN A 150 20.98 8.66 4.05
N VAL A 151 21.45 7.81 4.98
CA VAL A 151 20.89 6.47 5.19
C VAL A 151 19.70 6.60 6.15
N PRO A 152 18.51 6.13 5.75
CA PRO A 152 17.35 6.10 6.63
C PRO A 152 17.64 5.35 7.93
N LYS A 153 17.01 5.76 9.03
CA LYS A 153 17.11 5.07 10.32
C LYS A 153 16.61 3.62 10.22
N GLU A 154 15.51 3.44 9.49
CA GLU A 154 14.99 2.14 9.07
C GLU A 154 14.55 2.22 7.61
N PHE A 155 14.67 1.11 6.88
CA PHE A 155 14.25 1.02 5.49
C PHE A 155 13.78 -0.38 5.12
N TYR A 156 12.75 -0.44 4.28
CA TYR A 156 12.18 -1.68 3.74
C TYR A 156 11.82 -1.42 2.29
N THR A 157 12.25 -2.30 1.41
CA THR A 157 11.95 -2.22 -0.02
C THR A 157 11.25 -3.48 -0.45
N SER A 158 10.30 -3.37 -1.38
CA SER A 158 9.73 -4.57 -1.98
C SER A 158 10.81 -5.44 -2.59
N ASP A 159 10.63 -6.76 -2.52
CA ASP A 159 11.64 -7.71 -3.01
C ASP A 159 11.75 -7.70 -4.54
N PHE A 160 10.67 -7.31 -5.22
CA PHE A 160 10.60 -7.19 -6.67
C PHE A 160 9.75 -5.99 -7.13
N ILE A 161 9.78 -5.72 -8.44
CA ILE A 161 8.93 -4.75 -9.13
C ILE A 161 7.68 -5.50 -9.62
N ALA A 162 6.51 -5.11 -9.13
CA ALA A 162 5.23 -5.63 -9.61
C ALA A 162 4.91 -5.07 -10.99
N ALA A 163 4.32 -5.88 -11.89
CA ALA A 163 3.89 -5.41 -13.20
C ALA A 163 2.66 -4.48 -13.08
N LEU A 164 2.51 -3.55 -14.03
CA LEU A 164 1.37 -2.63 -14.14
C LEU A 164 0.47 -2.96 -15.34
#